data_AF-A0A496PXR6-F1
#
_entry.id   AF-A0A496PXR6-F1
#
_cell.length_a   1.000
_cell.length_b   1.000
_cell.length_c   1.000
_cell.angle_alpha   90.00
_cell.angle_beta   90.00
_cell.angle_gamma   90.00
#
_symmetry.space_group_name_H-M   'P 1'
#
loop_
_entity.id
_entity.type
_entity.pdbx_description
1 polymer ?
#
loop_
_entity_poly.entity_id
_entity_poly.type
_entity_poly.pdbx_seq_one_letter_code
_entity_poly.pdbx_strand_id
1 'polypeptide(L)'
;FFTHEAESSNYHGIGIVDGVNHGVDPSKWQVYKHVGAQDLLKDRKCDIFFIWDPDGDRFNMVTVAPAALAKPAAAAGLEVDPLDDERCLVFFKPNQIYFMLTALKIASLAAEGELDNYNWIVATTWPTSMSIGEIADTFNKRFGGGLGTFRVPVGFKYFASLVGDLEDQIGAGNANTRAVDVTGTETEFGPRPRLLMMAEESGGAAMGPAEPVVSRHGNRTSLAPKEKDAMQIGVMALCLAAQLHTQGGSFAGYYLELLEKYETRYRFYERRDITLFDESLKGAARDEAKAAGNARKEATVAFFASLEGKDPSAASAVLVDRMPEGSALPTIKRVFHAGDGTYIEFDSLWFELRASGTDAVLRYYIEGRDPSLVAELNEAFTLLNIDGDA
;
A
#
# COMPACT_ATOMS: atom_id res chain seq x y z
N PHE A 1 -25.93 -19.53 -2.58
CA PHE A 1 -26.90 -18.80 -1.74
C PHE A 1 -26.36 -17.40 -1.58
N PHE A 2 -26.90 -16.41 -2.28
CA PHE A 2 -26.62 -15.01 -1.94
C PHE A 2 -27.56 -14.68 -0.77
N THR A 3 -27.00 -14.60 0.42
CA THR A 3 -27.70 -14.12 1.61
C THR A 3 -27.93 -12.63 1.44
N HIS A 4 -29.05 -12.26 0.80
CA HIS A 4 -29.61 -10.92 1.04
C HIS A 4 -30.23 -10.97 2.44
N GLU A 5 -29.38 -10.78 3.45
CA GLU A 5 -29.89 -10.30 4.74
C GLU A 5 -30.62 -8.98 4.49
N ALA A 6 -31.67 -8.71 5.28
CA ALA A 6 -32.34 -7.41 5.22
C ALA A 6 -31.29 -6.33 5.46
N GLU A 7 -31.20 -5.35 4.55
CA GLU A 7 -30.22 -4.26 4.66
C GLU A 7 -30.39 -3.60 6.03
N SER A 8 -29.35 -3.71 6.84
CA SER A 8 -29.41 -3.17 8.19
C SER A 8 -29.54 -1.65 8.11
N SER A 9 -30.47 -1.06 8.86
CA SER A 9 -30.66 0.39 8.88
C SER A 9 -29.44 1.17 9.37
N ASN A 10 -28.46 0.47 9.96
CA ASN A 10 -27.16 1.02 10.36
C ASN A 10 -26.06 0.85 9.29
N TYR A 11 -26.34 0.30 8.11
CA TYR A 11 -25.35 0.14 7.03
C TYR A 11 -24.74 1.49 6.62
N HIS A 12 -25.55 2.56 6.64
CA HIS A 12 -25.13 3.95 6.42
C HIS A 12 -24.30 4.57 7.57
N GLY A 13 -24.02 3.81 8.63
CA GLY A 13 -23.31 4.27 9.83
C GLY A 13 -22.07 3.46 10.20
N ILE A 14 -21.67 2.46 9.40
CA ILE A 14 -20.53 1.56 9.71
C ILE A 14 -19.20 2.32 9.85
N GLY A 15 -19.07 3.46 9.17
CA GLY A 15 -17.94 4.37 9.27
C GLY A 15 -18.06 5.44 10.36
N ILE A 16 -19.17 5.50 11.08
CA ILE A 16 -19.41 6.49 12.12
C ILE A 16 -18.94 5.91 13.46
N VAL A 17 -17.76 6.30 13.90
CA VAL A 17 -17.17 5.89 15.18
C VAL A 17 -17.07 7.11 16.08
N ASP A 18 -17.60 6.99 17.30
CA ASP A 18 -17.64 8.08 18.28
C ASP A 18 -18.21 9.41 17.76
N GLY A 19 -19.19 9.31 16.85
CA GLY A 19 -19.84 10.48 16.24
C GLY A 19 -19.08 11.12 15.06
N VAL A 20 -17.92 10.57 14.68
CA VAL A 20 -17.10 11.03 13.55
C VAL A 20 -17.32 10.10 12.36
N ASN A 21 -17.63 10.67 11.19
CA ASN A 21 -17.82 9.91 9.96
C ASN A 21 -16.49 9.69 9.23
N HIS A 22 -15.97 8.46 9.27
CA HIS A 22 -14.74 8.05 8.59
C HIS A 22 -14.95 7.50 7.17
N GLY A 23 -16.20 7.47 6.69
CA GLY A 23 -16.61 6.87 5.43
C GLY A 23 -16.59 5.34 5.49
N VAL A 24 -16.71 4.67 4.34
CA VAL A 24 -16.76 3.21 4.23
C VAL A 24 -15.46 2.60 3.70
N ASP A 25 -14.34 3.31 3.87
CA ASP A 25 -13.03 2.88 3.37
C ASP A 25 -12.53 1.66 4.15
N PRO A 26 -12.45 0.47 3.52
CA PRO A 26 -12.12 -0.77 4.21
C PRO A 26 -10.67 -0.80 4.71
N SER A 27 -9.81 0.12 4.26
CA SER A 27 -8.43 0.23 4.73
C SER A 27 -8.27 0.96 6.07
N LYS A 28 -9.34 1.61 6.58
CA LYS A 28 -9.34 2.36 7.85
C LYS A 28 -9.75 1.48 9.02
N TRP A 29 -9.03 1.60 10.13
CA TRP A 29 -9.31 0.81 11.33
C TRP A 29 -10.70 1.08 11.90
N GLN A 30 -11.18 2.31 11.81
CA GLN A 30 -12.52 2.70 12.23
C GLN A 30 -13.62 1.94 11.46
N VAL A 31 -13.31 1.43 10.27
CA VAL A 31 -14.21 0.62 9.48
C VAL A 31 -13.97 -0.86 9.78
N TYR A 32 -12.78 -1.40 9.48
CA TYR A 32 -12.56 -2.85 9.57
C TYR A 32 -12.66 -3.43 10.98
N LYS A 33 -12.50 -2.61 12.04
CA LYS A 33 -12.73 -3.05 13.42
C LYS A 33 -14.20 -3.00 13.85
N HIS A 34 -15.08 -2.38 13.06
CA HIS A 34 -16.47 -2.12 13.43
C HIS A 34 -17.49 -2.71 12.45
N VAL A 35 -17.05 -3.52 11.48
CA VAL A 35 -17.95 -4.18 10.51
C VAL A 35 -18.70 -5.41 11.06
N GLY A 36 -18.52 -5.76 12.34
CA GLY A 36 -19.16 -6.93 12.97
C GLY A 36 -18.47 -8.26 12.69
N ALA A 37 -17.31 -8.25 12.03
CA ALA A 37 -16.51 -9.46 11.77
C ALA A 37 -16.12 -10.19 13.07
N GLN A 38 -15.88 -9.44 14.14
CA GLN A 38 -15.41 -9.92 15.43
C GLN A 38 -16.36 -10.96 16.03
N ASP A 39 -17.67 -10.67 16.02
CA ASP A 39 -18.69 -11.57 16.58
C ASP A 39 -18.81 -12.87 15.76
N LEU A 40 -18.73 -12.78 14.43
CA LEU A 40 -18.78 -13.94 13.55
C LEU A 40 -17.56 -14.85 13.72
N LEU A 41 -16.36 -14.26 13.84
CA LEU A 41 -15.10 -14.99 14.07
C LEU A 41 -15.05 -15.58 15.48
N LYS A 42 -15.57 -14.87 16.48
CA LYS A 42 -15.71 -15.34 17.86
C LYS A 42 -16.60 -16.57 17.92
N ASP A 43 -17.79 -16.48 17.32
CA ASP A 43 -18.79 -17.55 17.27
C ASP A 43 -18.42 -18.71 16.32
N ARG A 44 -17.27 -18.62 15.63
CA ARG A 44 -16.83 -19.61 14.62
C ARG A 44 -17.84 -19.80 13.48
N LYS A 45 -18.56 -18.74 13.11
CA LYS A 45 -19.43 -18.71 11.94
C LYS A 45 -18.65 -18.55 10.64
N CYS A 46 -17.43 -18.04 10.73
CA CYS A 46 -16.41 -18.05 9.68
C CYS A 46 -15.01 -18.14 10.31
N ASP A 47 -14.01 -18.53 9.52
CA ASP A 47 -12.59 -18.52 9.93
C ASP A 47 -11.90 -17.20 9.54
N ILE A 48 -12.44 -16.54 8.50
CA ILE A 48 -11.91 -15.32 7.90
C ILE A 48 -13.09 -14.47 7.42
N PHE A 49 -12.93 -13.15 7.50
CA PHE A 49 -13.90 -12.17 7.01
C PHE A 49 -13.25 -11.25 5.98
N PHE A 50 -13.80 -11.22 4.77
CA PHE A 50 -13.34 -10.34 3.69
C PHE A 50 -14.24 -9.11 3.56
N ILE A 51 -13.63 -7.98 3.23
CA ILE A 51 -14.28 -6.67 3.20
C ILE A 51 -13.97 -5.99 1.87
N TRP A 52 -15.02 -5.49 1.22
CA TRP A 52 -14.93 -4.65 0.03
C TRP A 52 -15.60 -3.31 0.28
N ASP A 53 -15.15 -2.26 -0.42
CA ASP A 53 -15.94 -1.05 -0.57
C ASP A 53 -17.12 -1.24 -1.55
N PRO A 54 -18.11 -0.33 -1.59
CA PRO A 54 -19.34 -0.54 -2.34
C PRO A 54 -19.19 -0.71 -3.86
N ASP A 55 -18.14 -0.15 -4.47
CA ASP A 55 -17.84 -0.32 -5.89
C ASP A 55 -16.91 -1.51 -6.17
N GLY A 56 -16.36 -2.15 -5.13
CA GLY A 56 -15.58 -3.37 -5.24
C GLY A 56 -14.15 -3.15 -5.75
N ASP A 57 -13.61 -1.94 -5.58
CA ASP A 57 -12.28 -1.55 -6.01
C ASP A 57 -11.23 -1.74 -4.91
N ARG A 58 -11.64 -1.80 -3.64
CA ARG A 58 -10.74 -1.98 -2.50
C ARG A 58 -11.02 -3.25 -1.71
N PHE A 59 -9.95 -3.84 -1.19
CA PHE A 59 -10.00 -5.08 -0.42
C PHE A 59 -9.36 -4.90 0.95
N ASN A 60 -9.99 -5.48 1.98
CA ASN A 60 -9.35 -5.76 3.26
C ASN A 60 -9.88 -7.06 3.88
N MET A 61 -9.29 -7.50 4.98
CA MET A 61 -9.69 -8.72 5.68
C MET A 61 -9.43 -8.65 7.18
N VAL A 62 -10.21 -9.44 7.93
CA VAL A 62 -9.98 -9.75 9.35
C VAL A 62 -9.88 -11.27 9.46
N THR A 63 -8.86 -11.75 10.17
CA THR A 63 -8.59 -13.19 10.32
C THR A 63 -8.42 -13.55 11.79
N VAL A 64 -8.35 -14.85 12.05
CA VAL A 64 -8.00 -15.40 13.36
C VAL A 64 -6.65 -16.11 13.30
N ALA A 65 -5.89 -16.01 14.39
CA ALA A 65 -4.66 -16.76 14.61
C ALA A 65 -4.63 -17.34 16.03
N PRO A 66 -3.79 -18.36 16.32
CA PRO A 66 -3.56 -18.81 17.70
C PRO A 66 -3.11 -17.65 18.60
N ALA A 67 -3.60 -17.58 19.83
CA ALA A 67 -3.26 -16.53 20.79
C ALA A 67 -1.74 -16.43 21.04
N ALA A 68 -1.01 -17.54 20.92
CA ALA A 68 0.45 -17.57 21.00
C ALA A 68 1.15 -16.70 19.93
N LEU A 69 0.51 -16.45 18.79
CA LEU A 69 1.03 -15.59 17.73
C LEU A 69 0.77 -14.10 17.98
N ALA A 70 -0.04 -13.72 18.98
CA ALA A 70 -0.42 -12.32 19.18
C ALA A 70 0.79 -11.40 19.39
N LYS A 71 1.71 -11.78 20.27
CA LYS A 71 2.94 -11.01 20.53
C LYS A 71 3.89 -10.94 19.33
N PRO A 72 4.29 -12.05 18.68
CA PRO A 72 5.18 -11.98 17.52
C PRO A 72 4.52 -11.26 16.32
N ALA A 73 3.20 -11.39 16.13
CA ALA A 73 2.47 -10.65 15.10
C ALA A 73 2.44 -9.14 15.39
N ALA A 74 2.16 -8.73 16.63
CA ALA A 74 2.21 -7.31 17.01
C ALA A 74 3.63 -6.73 16.88
N ALA A 75 4.64 -7.47 17.34
CA ALA A 75 6.05 -7.12 17.11
C ALA A 75 6.42 -7.08 15.63
N ALA A 76 5.59 -7.66 14.75
CA ALA A 76 5.73 -7.60 13.32
C ALA A 76 5.07 -6.42 12.61
N GLY A 77 4.38 -5.56 13.36
CA GLY A 77 3.59 -4.47 12.80
C GLY A 77 2.21 -4.91 12.31
N LEU A 78 1.76 -6.13 12.62
CA LEU A 78 0.35 -6.50 12.50
C LEU A 78 -0.44 -5.89 13.65
N GLU A 79 -1.68 -5.51 13.39
CA GLU A 79 -2.59 -5.12 14.45
C GLU A 79 -3.30 -6.36 14.98
N VAL A 80 -3.34 -6.50 16.31
CA VAL A 80 -3.84 -7.71 16.97
C VAL A 80 -4.69 -7.34 18.16
N ASP A 81 -5.90 -7.88 18.21
CA ASP A 81 -6.78 -7.78 19.38
C ASP A 81 -7.02 -9.19 19.97
N PRO A 82 -7.07 -9.36 21.30
CA PRO A 82 -7.42 -10.64 21.91
C PRO A 82 -8.85 -11.05 21.51
N LEU A 83 -9.07 -12.34 21.26
CA LEU A 83 -10.40 -12.89 20.94
C LEU A 83 -10.92 -13.77 22.06
N ASP A 84 -10.13 -14.77 22.45
CA ASP A 84 -10.36 -15.69 23.57
C ASP A 84 -9.04 -16.29 24.06
N ASP A 85 -9.09 -17.27 24.97
CA ASP A 85 -7.91 -17.89 25.57
C ASP A 85 -7.02 -18.64 24.56
N GLU A 86 -7.58 -19.04 23.40
CA GLU A 86 -6.88 -19.83 22.38
C GLU A 86 -6.55 -19.02 21.12
N ARG A 87 -7.25 -17.91 20.88
CA ARG A 87 -7.26 -17.19 19.61
C ARG A 87 -7.11 -15.68 19.77
N CYS A 88 -6.54 -15.04 18.76
CA CYS A 88 -6.54 -13.58 18.59
C CYS A 88 -7.07 -13.18 17.21
N LEU A 89 -7.65 -11.99 17.13
CA LEU A 89 -7.99 -11.33 15.88
C LEU A 89 -6.73 -10.68 15.31
N VAL A 90 -6.58 -10.76 13.99
CA VAL A 90 -5.47 -10.14 13.28
C VAL A 90 -6.01 -9.31 12.12
N PHE A 91 -5.63 -8.04 12.10
CA PHE A 91 -5.98 -7.08 11.07
C PHE A 91 -4.77 -6.79 10.21
N PHE A 92 -5.00 -6.65 8.90
CA PHE A 92 -3.94 -6.40 7.95
C PHE A 92 -4.13 -5.03 7.31
N LYS A 93 -3.01 -4.31 7.15
CA LYS A 93 -2.97 -3.16 6.24
C LYS A 93 -2.88 -3.70 4.80
N PRO A 94 -3.42 -3.00 3.79
CA PRO A 94 -3.35 -3.44 2.39
C PRO A 94 -1.95 -3.89 1.93
N ASN A 95 -0.91 -3.12 2.28
CA ASN A 95 0.49 -3.46 1.99
C ASN A 95 0.87 -4.88 2.44
N GLN A 96 0.42 -5.31 3.63
CA GLN A 96 0.73 -6.63 4.19
C GLN A 96 -0.03 -7.74 3.45
N ILE A 97 -1.25 -7.47 3.00
CA ILE A 97 -2.03 -8.38 2.16
C ILE A 97 -1.31 -8.59 0.83
N TYR A 98 -0.96 -7.51 0.13
CA TYR A 98 -0.31 -7.60 -1.17
C TYR A 98 1.08 -8.22 -1.11
N PHE A 99 1.81 -8.01 -0.01
CA PHE A 99 3.04 -8.74 0.29
C PHE A 99 2.77 -10.26 0.30
N MET A 100 1.82 -10.73 1.11
CA MET A 100 1.49 -12.16 1.17
C MET A 100 1.02 -12.73 -0.17
N LEU A 101 0.16 -12.01 -0.88
CA LEU A 101 -0.40 -12.47 -2.16
C LEU A 101 0.63 -12.44 -3.30
N THR A 102 1.58 -11.51 -3.28
CA THR A 102 2.71 -11.48 -4.21
C THR A 102 3.59 -12.71 -4.04
N ALA A 103 3.96 -13.04 -2.80
CA ALA A 103 4.72 -14.24 -2.49
C ALA A 103 3.97 -15.52 -2.86
N LEU A 104 2.67 -15.59 -2.56
CA LEU A 104 1.83 -16.72 -2.95
C LEU A 104 1.82 -16.88 -4.48
N LYS A 105 1.57 -15.80 -5.24
CA LYS A 105 1.49 -15.87 -6.69
C LYS A 105 2.81 -16.34 -7.32
N ILE A 106 3.94 -15.85 -6.83
CA ILE A 106 5.26 -16.33 -7.26
C ILE A 106 5.41 -17.83 -6.99
N ALA A 107 5.06 -18.28 -5.78
CA ALA A 107 5.14 -19.69 -5.42
C ALA A 107 4.22 -20.58 -6.27
N SER A 108 2.98 -20.14 -6.55
CA SER A 108 2.04 -20.86 -7.42
C SER A 108 2.56 -20.94 -8.86
N LEU A 109 3.04 -19.84 -9.43
CA LEU A 109 3.60 -19.82 -10.77
C LEU A 109 4.85 -20.72 -10.90
N ALA A 110 5.70 -20.74 -9.87
CA ALA A 110 6.86 -21.64 -9.83
C ALA A 110 6.44 -23.11 -9.77
N ALA A 111 5.42 -23.44 -8.96
CA ALA A 111 4.91 -24.80 -8.84
C ALA A 111 4.30 -25.34 -10.13
N GLU A 112 3.63 -24.47 -10.90
CA GLU A 112 3.06 -24.81 -12.21
C GLU A 112 4.08 -24.73 -13.37
N GLY A 113 5.32 -24.33 -13.10
CA GLY A 113 6.36 -24.17 -14.13
C GLY A 113 6.09 -23.01 -15.10
N GLU A 114 5.27 -22.03 -14.71
CA GLU A 114 4.91 -20.86 -15.52
C GLU A 114 5.76 -19.62 -15.22
N LEU A 115 6.50 -19.62 -14.11
CA LEU A 115 7.26 -18.44 -13.68
C LEU A 115 8.28 -17.99 -14.74
N ASP A 116 9.01 -18.93 -15.35
CA ASP A 116 10.05 -18.65 -16.34
C ASP A 116 9.51 -18.43 -17.77
N ASN A 117 8.21 -18.66 -17.98
CA ASN A 117 7.58 -18.47 -19.28
C ASN A 117 7.33 -17.00 -19.62
N TYR A 118 7.36 -16.11 -18.64
CA TYR A 118 7.02 -14.70 -18.83
C TYR A 118 7.92 -13.78 -18.01
N ASN A 119 7.95 -12.51 -18.40
CA ASN A 119 8.61 -11.45 -17.68
C ASN A 119 7.62 -10.82 -16.70
N TRP A 120 7.50 -11.41 -15.52
CA TRP A 120 6.55 -10.97 -14.50
C TRP A 120 6.99 -9.68 -13.81
N ILE A 121 6.05 -8.75 -13.62
CA ILE A 121 6.29 -7.40 -13.09
C ILE A 121 5.47 -7.20 -11.81
N VAL A 122 6.14 -6.80 -10.74
CA VAL A 122 5.53 -6.26 -9.52
C VAL A 122 5.53 -4.74 -9.63
N ALA A 123 4.37 -4.15 -9.91
CA ALA A 123 4.18 -2.72 -10.04
C ALA A 123 3.49 -2.16 -8.80
N THR A 124 3.99 -1.05 -8.25
CA THR A 124 3.44 -0.40 -7.05
C THR A 124 3.43 1.11 -7.21
N THR A 125 2.64 1.84 -6.42
CA THR A 125 2.77 3.31 -6.38
C THR A 125 3.95 3.73 -5.50
N TRP A 126 4.41 4.97 -5.63
CA TRP A 126 5.49 5.52 -4.78
C TRP A 126 5.21 5.56 -3.27
N PRO A 127 3.97 5.76 -2.78
CA PRO A 127 3.70 5.58 -1.35
C PRO A 127 3.38 4.14 -0.98
N THR A 128 3.30 3.20 -1.93
CA THR A 128 3.10 1.79 -1.59
C THR A 128 4.36 1.18 -1.00
N SER A 129 4.15 0.32 0.01
CA SER A 129 5.23 -0.38 0.72
C SER A 129 6.22 -1.04 -0.22
N MET A 130 7.51 -0.80 0.03
CA MET A 130 8.59 -1.43 -0.70
C MET A 130 8.67 -2.94 -0.45
N SER A 131 8.05 -3.44 0.62
CA SER A 131 8.07 -4.86 0.99
C SER A 131 7.56 -5.77 -0.13
N ILE A 132 6.58 -5.29 -0.90
CA ILE A 132 5.96 -6.03 -2.01
C ILE A 132 6.99 -6.25 -3.13
N GLY A 133 7.72 -5.20 -3.51
CA GLY A 133 8.81 -5.28 -4.48
C GLY A 133 10.02 -6.07 -3.95
N GLU A 134 10.33 -5.97 -2.65
CA GLU A 134 11.43 -6.74 -2.04
C GLU A 134 11.26 -8.26 -2.15
N ILE A 135 10.03 -8.76 -2.25
CA ILE A 135 9.79 -10.17 -2.54
C ILE A 135 10.42 -10.54 -3.88
N ALA A 136 10.18 -9.76 -4.93
CA ALA A 136 10.72 -10.00 -6.26
C ALA A 136 12.25 -9.90 -6.27
N ASP A 137 12.80 -8.85 -5.67
CA ASP A 137 14.25 -8.64 -5.58
C ASP A 137 14.95 -9.78 -4.83
N THR A 138 14.41 -10.17 -3.69
CA THR A 138 15.00 -11.21 -2.86
C THR A 138 14.82 -12.59 -3.48
N PHE A 139 13.68 -12.83 -4.14
CA PHE A 139 13.45 -14.05 -4.90
C PHE A 139 14.51 -14.21 -6.00
N ASN A 140 14.70 -13.18 -6.83
CA ASN A 140 15.70 -13.19 -7.89
C ASN A 140 17.12 -13.46 -7.34
N LYS A 141 17.49 -12.81 -6.23
CA LYS A 141 18.80 -12.98 -5.58
C LYS A 141 19.02 -14.38 -5.02
N ARG A 142 17.99 -15.01 -4.43
CA ARG A 142 18.12 -16.28 -3.70
C ARG A 142 17.89 -17.51 -4.56
N PHE A 143 16.93 -17.45 -5.46
CA PHE A 143 16.43 -18.62 -6.18
C PHE A 143 16.76 -18.59 -7.67
N GLY A 144 17.30 -17.47 -8.17
CA GLY A 144 17.42 -17.23 -9.61
C GLY A 144 16.04 -16.90 -10.20
N GLY A 145 15.95 -15.80 -10.93
CA GLY A 145 14.69 -15.34 -11.51
C GLY A 145 14.88 -14.03 -12.27
N GLY A 146 13.84 -13.64 -13.00
CA GLY A 146 13.79 -12.42 -13.80
C GLY A 146 12.58 -11.55 -13.48
N LEU A 147 12.15 -11.51 -12.21
CA LEU A 147 11.02 -10.69 -11.79
C LEU A 147 11.39 -9.20 -11.87
N GLY A 148 10.59 -8.41 -12.59
CA GLY A 148 10.74 -6.96 -12.65
C GLY A 148 10.00 -6.26 -11.52
N THR A 149 10.52 -5.14 -11.06
CA THR A 149 9.83 -4.21 -10.15
C THR A 149 9.69 -2.86 -10.83
N PHE A 150 8.54 -2.22 -10.70
CA PHE A 150 8.33 -0.88 -11.27
C PHE A 150 7.46 -0.02 -10.35
N ARG A 151 7.73 1.29 -10.31
CA ARG A 151 6.96 2.22 -9.49
C ARG A 151 6.35 3.32 -10.33
N VAL A 152 5.07 3.60 -10.06
CA VAL A 152 4.30 4.64 -10.73
C VAL A 152 3.86 5.71 -9.72
N PRO A 153 3.51 6.93 -10.17
CA PRO A 153 2.80 7.89 -9.32
C PRO A 153 1.47 7.33 -8.82
N VAL A 154 0.89 8.01 -7.84
CA VAL A 154 -0.39 7.59 -7.27
C VAL A 154 -1.54 7.75 -8.26
N GLY A 155 -2.41 6.76 -8.29
CA GLY A 155 -3.57 6.69 -9.16
C GLY A 155 -3.45 5.56 -10.16
N PHE A 156 -4.47 4.70 -10.17
CA PHE A 156 -4.51 3.51 -11.02
C PHE A 156 -4.37 3.81 -12.53
N LYS A 157 -4.70 5.03 -12.96
CA LYS A 157 -4.44 5.51 -14.32
C LYS A 157 -2.98 5.34 -14.77
N TYR A 158 -2.01 5.42 -13.86
CA TYR A 158 -0.60 5.24 -14.21
C TYR A 158 -0.23 3.76 -14.42
N PHE A 159 -0.89 2.83 -13.71
CA PHE A 159 -0.82 1.41 -14.05
C PHE A 159 -1.49 1.14 -15.40
N ALA A 160 -2.65 1.76 -15.66
CA ALA A 160 -3.32 1.65 -16.96
C ALA A 160 -2.45 2.15 -18.12
N SER A 161 -1.73 3.25 -17.92
CA SER A 161 -0.73 3.76 -18.86
C SER A 161 0.42 2.77 -19.05
N LEU A 162 1.03 2.26 -17.97
CA LEU A 162 2.07 1.22 -18.08
C LEU A 162 1.59 0.02 -18.89
N VAL A 163 0.40 -0.50 -18.61
CA VAL A 163 -0.18 -1.63 -19.34
C VAL A 163 -0.38 -1.29 -20.82
N GLY A 164 -0.93 -0.10 -21.12
CA GLY A 164 -1.10 0.37 -22.50
C GLY A 164 0.22 0.52 -23.26
N ASP A 165 1.24 1.12 -22.63
CA ASP A 165 2.54 1.33 -23.24
C ASP A 165 3.26 -0.01 -23.53
N LEU A 166 3.10 -1.02 -22.67
CA LEU A 166 3.62 -2.36 -22.90
C LEU A 166 2.88 -3.06 -24.06
N GLU A 167 1.55 -2.92 -24.12
CA GLU A 167 0.72 -3.42 -25.22
C GLU A 167 1.13 -2.81 -26.57
N ASP A 168 1.34 -1.49 -26.61
CA ASP A 168 1.76 -0.77 -27.80
C ASP A 168 3.15 -1.20 -28.28
N GLN A 169 4.11 -1.40 -27.36
CA GLN A 169 5.43 -1.91 -27.68
C GLN A 169 5.38 -3.34 -28.28
N ILE A 170 4.53 -4.21 -27.72
CA ILE A 170 4.31 -5.56 -28.27
C ILE A 170 3.68 -5.46 -29.67
N GLY A 171 2.66 -4.61 -29.84
CA GLY A 171 1.99 -4.39 -31.12
C GLY A 171 2.92 -3.82 -32.20
N ALA A 172 3.90 -3.01 -31.81
CA ALA A 172 4.94 -2.48 -32.68
C ALA A 172 6.03 -3.52 -33.03
N GLY A 173 6.02 -4.70 -32.39
CA GLY A 173 7.00 -5.75 -32.63
C GLY A 173 8.36 -5.51 -31.96
N ASN A 174 8.39 -4.74 -30.87
CA ASN A 174 9.64 -4.52 -30.12
C ASN A 174 10.15 -5.85 -29.54
N ALA A 175 11.47 -6.08 -29.65
CA ALA A 175 12.09 -7.30 -29.13
C ALA A 175 11.98 -7.40 -27.60
N ASN A 176 12.20 -6.29 -26.88
CA ASN A 176 12.01 -6.17 -25.45
C ASN A 176 11.10 -4.97 -25.14
N THR A 177 10.29 -5.12 -24.10
CA THR A 177 9.47 -4.04 -23.56
C THR A 177 10.19 -3.36 -22.40
N ARG A 178 9.92 -2.05 -22.22
CA ARG A 178 10.52 -1.23 -21.17
C ARG A 178 9.58 -0.11 -20.73
N ALA A 179 9.86 0.46 -19.56
CA ALA A 179 9.20 1.66 -19.07
C ALA A 179 10.19 2.57 -18.33
N VAL A 180 9.91 3.87 -18.31
CA VAL A 180 10.72 4.86 -17.60
C VAL A 180 9.89 5.42 -16.45
N ASP A 181 10.43 5.39 -15.24
CA ASP A 181 9.74 5.94 -14.06
C ASP A 181 9.92 7.46 -13.96
N VAL A 182 9.32 8.07 -12.94
CA VAL A 182 9.41 9.52 -12.68
C VAL A 182 10.81 10.02 -12.34
N THR A 183 11.72 9.12 -11.97
CA THR A 183 13.13 9.44 -11.72
C THR A 183 13.95 9.45 -13.00
N GLY A 184 13.35 9.08 -14.14
CA GLY A 184 14.05 8.87 -15.40
C GLY A 184 14.76 7.52 -15.48
N THR A 185 14.53 6.61 -14.52
CA THR A 185 15.14 5.28 -14.53
C THR A 185 14.36 4.39 -15.49
N GLU A 186 15.04 3.90 -16.52
CA GLU A 186 14.49 2.90 -17.43
C GLU A 186 14.59 1.51 -16.82
N THR A 187 13.49 0.75 -16.89
CA THR A 187 13.45 -0.67 -16.56
C THR A 187 13.09 -1.44 -17.82
N GLU A 188 13.99 -2.33 -18.25
CA GLU A 188 13.70 -3.31 -19.30
C GLU A 188 13.06 -4.55 -18.68
N PHE A 189 11.89 -4.95 -19.17
CA PHE A 189 11.19 -6.14 -18.68
C PHE A 189 11.47 -7.37 -19.55
N GLY A 190 11.68 -7.19 -20.86
CA GLY A 190 11.92 -8.27 -21.81
C GLY A 190 10.75 -8.50 -22.77
N PRO A 191 10.75 -9.63 -23.52
CA PRO A 191 9.87 -9.84 -24.67
C PRO A 191 8.41 -10.18 -24.31
N ARG A 192 8.14 -10.66 -23.08
CA ARG A 192 6.83 -11.18 -22.69
C ARG A 192 6.39 -10.62 -21.32
N PRO A 193 6.17 -9.30 -21.20
CA PRO A 193 5.80 -8.68 -19.92
C PRO A 193 4.43 -9.17 -19.43
N ARG A 194 4.31 -9.45 -18.13
CA ARG A 194 3.06 -9.80 -17.45
C ARG A 194 2.97 -9.13 -16.09
N LEU A 195 1.78 -8.69 -15.70
CA LEU A 195 1.58 -7.96 -14.45
C LEU A 195 1.31 -8.97 -13.33
N LEU A 196 2.31 -9.23 -12.48
CA LEU A 196 2.15 -10.11 -11.33
C LEU A 196 1.23 -9.46 -10.30
N MET A 197 1.50 -8.20 -9.97
CA MET A 197 0.76 -7.38 -9.02
C MET A 197 0.83 -5.91 -9.47
N MET A 198 -0.28 -5.19 -9.34
CA MET A 198 -0.37 -3.72 -9.43
C MET A 198 -1.08 -3.25 -8.16
N ALA A 199 -0.38 -2.55 -7.26
CA ALA A 199 -0.91 -2.25 -5.93
C ALA A 199 -0.73 -0.78 -5.51
N GLU A 200 -1.78 -0.26 -4.86
CA GLU A 200 -1.77 1.00 -4.12
C GLU A 200 -1.94 0.72 -2.61
N GLU A 201 -1.27 1.49 -1.75
CA GLU A 201 -1.35 1.38 -0.30
C GLU A 201 -2.77 1.58 0.25
N SER A 202 -3.62 2.23 -0.54
CA SER A 202 -5.00 2.62 -0.22
C SER A 202 -6.01 1.47 -0.25
N GLY A 203 -5.59 0.24 -0.56
CA GLY A 203 -6.48 -0.92 -0.63
C GLY A 203 -6.93 -1.30 -2.04
N GLY A 204 -6.51 -0.54 -3.06
CA GLY A 204 -6.75 -0.88 -4.47
C GLY A 204 -5.60 -1.67 -5.07
N ALA A 205 -5.92 -2.79 -5.72
CA ALA A 205 -4.95 -3.56 -6.48
C ALA A 205 -5.62 -4.35 -7.62
N ALA A 206 -4.82 -4.80 -8.58
CA ALA A 206 -5.22 -5.78 -9.57
C ALA A 206 -4.01 -6.62 -10.01
N MET A 207 -4.27 -7.70 -10.73
CA MET A 207 -3.29 -8.64 -11.24
C MET A 207 -3.59 -8.96 -12.71
N GLY A 208 -2.54 -9.17 -13.49
CA GLY A 208 -2.64 -9.67 -14.87
C GLY A 208 -2.69 -11.20 -14.92
N PRO A 209 -3.42 -11.78 -15.89
CA PRO A 209 -3.31 -13.19 -16.24
C PRO A 209 -1.99 -13.51 -16.95
N ALA A 210 -1.66 -14.81 -17.03
CA ALA A 210 -0.53 -15.29 -17.83
C ALA A 210 -0.79 -15.13 -19.34
N GLU A 211 -2.02 -15.29 -19.79
CA GLU A 211 -2.41 -15.06 -21.18
C GLU A 211 -3.27 -13.79 -21.32
N PRO A 212 -2.96 -12.90 -22.29
CA PRO A 212 -3.72 -11.67 -22.46
C PRO A 212 -5.21 -11.91 -22.67
N VAL A 213 -6.04 -11.08 -22.04
CA VAL A 213 -7.50 -11.19 -22.16
C VAL A 213 -7.94 -10.57 -23.47
N VAL A 214 -8.68 -11.33 -24.27
CA VAL A 214 -9.27 -10.85 -25.52
C VAL A 214 -10.74 -10.46 -25.28
N SER A 215 -11.11 -9.26 -25.71
CA SER A 215 -12.51 -8.80 -25.67
C SER A 215 -13.43 -9.75 -26.44
N ARG A 216 -14.72 -9.80 -26.07
CA ARG A 216 -15.72 -10.72 -26.66
C ARG A 216 -15.74 -10.73 -28.20
N HIS A 217 -15.42 -9.61 -28.84
CA HIS A 217 -15.44 -9.45 -30.30
C HIS A 217 -14.05 -9.55 -30.95
N GLY A 218 -12.99 -9.81 -30.19
CA GLY A 218 -11.63 -9.92 -30.72
C GLY A 218 -10.94 -8.58 -31.02
N ASN A 219 -11.62 -7.45 -30.82
CA ASN A 219 -11.14 -6.13 -31.24
C ASN A 219 -10.07 -5.52 -30.32
N ARG A 220 -9.97 -6.02 -29.10
CA ARG A 220 -9.02 -5.56 -28.07
C ARG A 220 -8.45 -6.76 -27.34
N THR A 221 -7.17 -6.65 -27.04
CA THR A 221 -6.43 -7.56 -26.17
C THR A 221 -5.85 -6.74 -25.04
N SER A 222 -5.79 -7.27 -23.82
CA SER A 222 -5.14 -6.57 -22.71
C SER A 222 -4.31 -7.48 -21.82
N LEU A 223 -3.16 -6.98 -21.38
CA LEU A 223 -2.23 -7.70 -20.49
C LEU A 223 -2.74 -7.76 -19.05
N ALA A 224 -3.59 -6.81 -18.63
CA ALA A 224 -4.14 -6.73 -17.29
C ALA A 224 -5.38 -5.81 -17.25
N PRO A 225 -6.22 -5.89 -16.20
CA PRO A 225 -7.22 -4.86 -15.94
C PRO A 225 -6.58 -3.47 -15.83
N LYS A 226 -7.24 -2.46 -16.41
CA LYS A 226 -6.83 -1.04 -16.34
C LYS A 226 -7.57 -0.26 -15.25
N GLU A 227 -8.24 -1.00 -14.37
CA GLU A 227 -8.90 -0.54 -13.16
C GLU A 227 -8.58 -1.52 -12.04
N LYS A 228 -8.92 -1.12 -10.82
CA LYS A 228 -8.81 -1.97 -9.63
C LYS A 228 -9.76 -3.15 -9.77
N ASP A 229 -9.38 -4.27 -9.15
CA ASP A 229 -10.24 -5.45 -9.09
C ASP A 229 -10.03 -6.14 -7.73
N ALA A 230 -10.71 -5.63 -6.70
CA ALA A 230 -10.58 -6.20 -5.37
C ALA A 230 -11.26 -7.57 -5.27
N MET A 231 -12.15 -7.94 -6.19
CA MET A 231 -12.70 -9.30 -6.23
C MET A 231 -11.61 -10.30 -6.62
N GLN A 232 -10.78 -9.97 -7.62
CA GLN A 232 -9.63 -10.78 -8.00
C GLN A 232 -8.65 -10.95 -6.83
N ILE A 233 -8.39 -9.88 -6.08
CA ILE A 233 -7.56 -9.93 -4.86
C ILE A 233 -8.20 -10.86 -3.81
N GLY A 234 -9.49 -10.73 -3.56
CA GLY A 234 -10.19 -11.55 -2.57
C GLY A 234 -10.28 -13.03 -2.95
N VAL A 235 -10.39 -13.37 -4.24
CA VAL A 235 -10.29 -14.77 -4.70
C VAL A 235 -8.90 -15.33 -4.43
N MET A 236 -7.83 -14.56 -4.67
CA MET A 236 -6.47 -14.99 -4.36
C MET A 236 -6.26 -15.15 -2.84
N ALA A 237 -6.83 -14.26 -2.03
CA ALA A 237 -6.85 -14.40 -0.58
C ALA A 237 -7.65 -15.64 -0.13
N LEU A 238 -8.76 -15.97 -0.81
CA LEU A 238 -9.51 -17.20 -0.55
C LEU A 238 -8.69 -18.46 -0.87
N CYS A 239 -7.90 -18.45 -1.94
CA CYS A 239 -6.98 -19.54 -2.25
C CYS A 239 -5.93 -19.71 -1.14
N LEU A 240 -5.34 -18.61 -0.66
CA LEU A 240 -4.42 -18.63 0.48
C LEU A 240 -5.10 -19.19 1.73
N ALA A 241 -6.31 -18.72 2.02
CA ALA A 241 -7.12 -19.18 3.13
C ALA A 241 -7.35 -20.69 3.09
N ALA A 242 -7.76 -21.22 1.93
CA ALA A 242 -7.97 -22.65 1.75
C ALA A 242 -6.67 -23.45 1.97
N GLN A 243 -5.55 -22.98 1.40
CA GLN A 243 -4.25 -23.60 1.61
C GLN A 243 -3.89 -23.64 3.11
N LEU A 244 -3.95 -22.50 3.79
CA LEU A 244 -3.60 -22.40 5.20
C LEU A 244 -4.53 -23.25 6.08
N HIS A 245 -5.84 -23.24 5.80
CA HIS A 245 -6.80 -24.08 6.53
C HIS A 245 -6.44 -25.57 6.43
N THR A 246 -6.13 -26.06 5.23
CA THR A 246 -5.73 -27.48 5.04
C THR A 246 -4.42 -27.84 5.73
N GLN A 247 -3.55 -26.85 5.97
CA GLN A 247 -2.24 -27.03 6.62
C GLN A 247 -2.28 -26.74 8.13
N GLY A 248 -3.43 -26.33 8.68
CA GLY A 248 -3.53 -25.87 10.06
C GLY A 248 -2.80 -24.55 10.34
N GLY A 249 -2.53 -23.77 9.30
CA GLY A 249 -1.85 -22.47 9.35
C GLY A 249 -2.80 -21.29 9.57
N SER A 250 -2.22 -20.10 9.72
CA SER A 250 -2.96 -18.83 9.81
C SER A 250 -2.27 -17.76 8.97
N PHE A 251 -3.00 -16.72 8.57
CA PHE A 251 -2.42 -15.60 7.81
C PHE A 251 -1.31 -14.89 8.59
N ALA A 252 -1.46 -14.75 9.91
CA ALA A 252 -0.42 -14.17 10.75
C ALA A 252 0.85 -15.02 10.76
N GLY A 253 0.72 -16.35 10.89
CA GLY A 253 1.85 -17.27 10.80
C GLY A 253 2.54 -17.19 9.44
N TYR A 254 1.76 -17.24 8.36
CA TYR A 254 2.28 -17.12 7.00
C TYR A 254 3.00 -15.79 6.76
N TYR A 255 2.44 -14.66 7.22
CA TYR A 255 3.09 -13.36 7.14
C TYR A 255 4.46 -13.35 7.84
N LEU A 256 4.54 -13.91 9.04
CA LEU A 256 5.80 -14.00 9.80
C LEU A 256 6.84 -14.86 9.08
N GLU A 257 6.44 -16.02 8.55
CA GLU A 257 7.30 -16.91 7.76
C GLU A 257 7.84 -16.21 6.52
N LEU A 258 7.00 -15.43 5.82
CA LEU A 258 7.42 -14.69 4.64
C LEU A 258 8.42 -13.57 4.96
N LEU A 259 8.21 -12.83 6.05
CA LEU A 259 9.17 -11.81 6.50
C LEU A 259 10.56 -12.40 6.74
N GLU A 260 10.63 -13.60 7.34
CA GLU A 260 11.89 -14.33 7.55
C GLU A 260 12.45 -14.85 6.23
N LYS A 261 11.63 -15.55 5.43
CA LYS A 261 12.02 -16.15 4.14
C LYS A 261 12.63 -15.14 3.18
N TYR A 262 12.09 -13.92 3.15
CA TYR A 262 12.52 -12.85 2.26
C TYR A 262 13.38 -11.78 2.95
N GLU A 263 13.77 -11.97 4.21
CA GLU A 263 14.58 -11.00 4.98
C GLU A 263 14.09 -9.56 4.87
N THR A 264 12.76 -9.41 4.88
CA THR A 264 12.09 -8.15 4.51
C THR A 264 12.56 -7.01 5.39
N ARG A 265 13.08 -5.94 4.75
CA ARG A 265 13.64 -4.78 5.45
C ARG A 265 12.55 -3.75 5.71
N TYR A 266 11.68 -3.53 4.75
CA TYR A 266 10.58 -2.57 4.85
C TYR A 266 9.39 -3.25 5.50
N ARG A 267 9.19 -3.04 6.80
CA ARG A 267 8.19 -3.79 7.58
C ARG A 267 7.19 -2.86 8.26
N PHE A 268 7.71 -1.78 8.84
CA PHE A 268 6.92 -0.85 9.62
C PHE A 268 6.57 0.33 8.74
N TYR A 269 5.31 0.35 8.31
CA TYR A 269 4.74 1.37 7.45
C TYR A 269 3.76 2.23 8.23
N GLU A 270 3.94 3.55 8.17
CA GLU A 270 3.07 4.53 8.80
C GLU A 270 2.61 5.59 7.80
N ARG A 271 1.32 5.94 7.89
CA ARG A 271 0.73 7.08 7.20
C ARG A 271 0.06 7.97 8.24
N ARG A 272 0.42 9.26 8.27
CA ARG A 272 -0.28 10.29 9.06
C ARG A 272 -1.00 11.24 8.12
N ASP A 273 -2.31 11.33 8.28
CA ASP A 273 -3.15 12.30 7.58
C ASP A 273 -3.40 13.49 8.52
N ILE A 274 -2.84 14.66 8.19
CA ILE A 274 -2.90 15.87 9.02
C ILE A 274 -3.85 16.88 8.38
N THR A 275 -5.04 17.06 8.98
CA THR A 275 -5.96 18.14 8.60
C THR A 275 -5.50 19.46 9.22
N LEU A 276 -5.31 20.49 8.39
CA LEU A 276 -4.70 21.77 8.78
C LEU A 276 -5.74 22.84 9.18
N PHE A 277 -6.98 22.45 9.42
CA PHE A 277 -8.05 23.33 9.87
C PHE A 277 -9.06 22.53 10.72
N ASP A 278 -9.81 23.23 11.57
CA ASP A 278 -10.88 22.60 12.36
C ASP A 278 -12.10 22.32 11.48
N GLU A 279 -12.35 21.03 11.22
CA GLU A 279 -13.48 20.57 10.41
C GLU A 279 -14.83 20.74 11.10
N SER A 280 -14.87 21.07 12.39
CA SER A 280 -16.12 21.36 13.11
C SER A 280 -16.67 22.77 12.80
N LEU A 281 -15.82 23.67 12.30
CA LEU A 281 -16.21 25.02 11.91
C LEU A 281 -17.22 25.00 10.75
N LYS A 282 -18.08 26.02 10.72
CA LYS A 282 -19.14 26.20 9.70
C LYS A 282 -19.15 27.62 9.13
N GLY A 283 -19.64 27.75 7.90
CA GLY A 283 -19.78 29.04 7.21
C GLY A 283 -18.44 29.76 7.04
N ALA A 284 -18.45 31.09 7.11
CA ALA A 284 -17.28 31.94 6.86
C ALA A 284 -16.05 31.57 7.72
N ALA A 285 -16.24 31.18 8.98
CA ALA A 285 -15.13 30.77 9.86
C ALA A 285 -14.45 29.49 9.37
N ARG A 286 -15.22 28.54 8.81
CA ARG A 286 -14.66 27.34 8.17
C ARG A 286 -13.87 27.72 6.92
N ASP A 287 -14.43 28.61 6.10
CA ASP A 287 -13.81 29.01 4.83
C ASP A 287 -12.47 29.72 5.08
N GLU A 288 -12.42 30.61 6.08
CA GLU A 288 -11.19 31.28 6.51
C GLU A 288 -10.16 30.29 7.07
N ALA A 289 -10.56 29.39 7.97
CA ALA A 289 -9.66 28.38 8.52
C ALA A 289 -9.15 27.41 7.44
N LYS A 290 -10.00 27.00 6.50
CA LYS A 290 -9.62 26.15 5.36
C LYS A 290 -8.66 26.89 4.41
N ALA A 291 -8.86 28.20 4.20
CA ALA A 291 -7.93 29.02 3.42
C ALA A 291 -6.55 29.11 4.08
N ALA A 292 -6.50 29.38 5.39
CA ALA A 292 -5.24 29.40 6.15
C ALA A 292 -4.56 28.01 6.15
N GLY A 293 -5.33 26.94 6.32
CA GLY A 293 -4.85 25.57 6.23
C GLY A 293 -4.28 25.24 4.85
N ASN A 294 -4.92 25.70 3.76
CA ASN A 294 -4.39 25.55 2.41
C ASN A 294 -3.09 26.34 2.20
N ALA A 295 -2.98 27.56 2.73
CA ALA A 295 -1.73 28.32 2.66
C ALA A 295 -0.58 27.59 3.37
N ARG A 296 -0.83 27.03 4.56
CA ARG A 296 0.16 26.19 5.27
C ARG A 296 0.49 24.91 4.49
N LYS A 297 -0.50 24.27 3.87
CA LYS A 297 -0.31 23.11 2.99
C LYS A 297 0.65 23.44 1.86
N GLU A 298 0.38 24.54 1.14
CA GLU A 298 1.20 25.02 0.03
C GLU A 298 2.63 25.35 0.46
N ALA A 299 2.79 26.07 1.58
CA ALA A 299 4.10 26.37 2.16
C ALA A 299 4.88 25.09 2.52
N THR A 300 4.19 24.09 3.08
CA THR A 300 4.81 22.82 3.45
C THR A 300 5.24 22.01 2.22
N VAL A 301 4.38 21.93 1.21
CA VAL A 301 4.73 21.29 -0.07
C VAL A 301 5.90 22.01 -0.73
N ALA A 302 5.89 23.35 -0.76
CA ALA A 302 6.97 24.14 -1.34
C ALA A 302 8.29 23.93 -0.58
N PHE A 303 8.26 23.85 0.75
CA PHE A 303 9.44 23.56 1.57
C PHE A 303 10.07 22.22 1.17
N PHE A 304 9.30 21.13 1.15
CA PHE A 304 9.83 19.82 0.77
C PHE A 304 10.26 19.80 -0.70
N ALA A 305 9.47 20.36 -1.62
CA ALA A 305 9.83 20.45 -3.03
C ALA A 305 11.15 21.22 -3.23
N SER A 306 11.45 22.21 -2.38
CA SER A 306 12.72 22.94 -2.44
C SER A 306 13.96 22.07 -2.17
N LEU A 307 13.79 20.90 -1.54
CA LEU A 307 14.85 19.93 -1.25
C LEU A 307 15.17 19.04 -2.46
N GLU A 308 14.26 18.94 -3.44
CA GLU A 308 14.42 18.09 -4.62
C GLU A 308 15.67 18.48 -5.41
N GLY A 309 16.46 17.49 -5.80
CA GLY A 309 17.70 17.69 -6.58
C GLY A 309 18.86 18.34 -5.81
N LYS A 310 18.69 18.71 -4.52
CA LYS A 310 19.82 19.17 -3.69
C LYS A 310 20.81 18.04 -3.43
N ASP A 311 22.06 18.42 -3.16
CA ASP A 311 23.04 17.49 -2.58
C ASP A 311 22.50 16.92 -1.25
N PRO A 312 22.65 15.62 -0.96
CA PRO A 312 22.06 15.01 0.24
C PRO A 312 22.52 15.64 1.55
N SER A 313 23.76 16.12 1.64
CA SER A 313 24.27 16.79 2.85
C SER A 313 23.62 18.17 3.03
N ALA A 314 23.38 18.89 1.94
CA ALA A 314 22.69 20.17 1.96
C ALA A 314 21.20 20.01 2.31
N ALA A 315 20.52 19.01 1.74
CA ALA A 315 19.13 18.69 2.12
C ALA A 315 19.02 18.31 3.60
N SER A 316 19.99 17.51 4.10
CA SER A 316 20.05 17.13 5.52
C SER A 316 20.21 18.34 6.43
N ALA A 317 21.08 19.28 6.09
CA ALA A 317 21.29 20.50 6.88
C ALA A 317 20.03 21.36 6.96
N VAL A 318 19.31 21.52 5.84
CA VAL A 318 18.03 22.28 5.81
C VAL A 318 16.96 21.60 6.66
N LEU A 319 16.85 20.26 6.60
CA LEU A 319 15.86 19.54 7.40
C LEU A 319 16.18 19.61 8.90
N VAL A 320 17.43 19.35 9.29
CA VAL A 320 17.86 19.38 10.70
C VAL A 320 17.60 20.74 11.34
N ASP A 321 17.80 21.85 10.61
CA ASP A 321 17.52 23.21 11.09
C ASP A 321 16.03 23.44 11.40
N ARG A 322 15.13 22.73 10.72
CA ARG A 322 13.67 22.87 10.88
C ARG A 322 13.03 21.81 11.76
N MET A 323 13.76 20.73 12.08
CA MET A 323 13.28 19.62 12.90
C MET A 323 13.27 19.98 14.39
N PRO A 324 12.37 19.38 15.20
CA PRO A 324 12.40 19.55 16.65
C PRO A 324 13.77 19.19 17.24
N GLU A 325 14.22 19.94 18.25
CA GLU A 325 15.50 19.70 18.93
C GLU A 325 15.60 18.26 19.44
N GLY A 326 16.74 17.61 19.21
CA GLY A 326 16.99 16.22 19.59
C GLY A 326 16.46 15.17 18.61
N SER A 327 15.75 15.58 17.54
CA SER A 327 15.31 14.64 16.49
C SER A 327 16.50 14.10 15.70
N ALA A 328 16.51 12.80 15.43
CA ALA A 328 17.54 12.16 14.61
C ALA A 328 17.08 12.07 13.16
N LEU A 329 17.88 12.61 12.23
CA LEU A 329 17.68 12.45 10.79
C LEU A 329 18.66 11.40 10.25
N PRO A 330 18.18 10.27 9.69
CA PRO A 330 19.05 9.32 9.00
C PRO A 330 19.72 9.94 7.77
N THR A 331 20.80 9.33 7.29
CA THR A 331 21.51 9.82 6.09
C THR A 331 20.60 9.77 4.86
N ILE A 332 20.36 10.94 4.27
CA ILE A 332 19.64 11.07 3.01
C ILE A 332 20.51 10.54 1.87
N LYS A 333 19.92 9.75 0.98
CA LYS A 333 20.52 9.31 -0.28
C LYS A 333 20.18 10.22 -1.43
N ARG A 334 18.90 10.56 -1.55
CA ARG A 334 18.38 11.45 -2.59
C ARG A 334 16.99 11.98 -2.20
N VAL A 335 16.66 13.12 -2.78
CA VAL A 335 15.33 13.73 -2.71
C VAL A 335 14.86 14.02 -4.13
N PHE A 336 13.66 13.58 -4.49
CA PHE A 336 13.12 13.74 -5.83
C PHE A 336 11.60 13.84 -5.83
N HIS A 337 11.06 14.32 -6.96
CA HIS A 337 9.64 14.41 -7.20
C HIS A 337 9.07 13.05 -7.62
N ALA A 338 8.17 12.46 -6.82
CA ALA A 338 7.56 11.15 -7.07
C ALA A 338 6.22 11.23 -7.85
N GLY A 339 5.97 12.35 -8.53
CA GLY A 339 4.81 12.59 -9.38
C GLY A 339 3.79 13.56 -8.76
N ASP A 340 3.35 13.31 -7.53
CA ASP A 340 2.49 14.25 -6.78
C ASP A 340 2.92 14.45 -5.31
N GLY A 341 4.14 14.05 -5.01
CA GLY A 341 4.77 14.16 -3.70
C GLY A 341 6.28 14.35 -3.80
N THR A 342 6.87 14.78 -2.69
CA THR A 342 8.32 14.82 -2.52
C THR A 342 8.75 13.58 -1.77
N TYR A 343 9.66 12.81 -2.38
CA TYR A 343 10.16 11.55 -1.85
C TYR A 343 11.60 11.71 -1.36
N ILE A 344 11.89 11.19 -0.17
CA ILE A 344 13.21 11.18 0.45
C ILE A 344 13.62 9.73 0.69
N GLU A 345 14.72 9.32 0.07
CA GLU A 345 15.31 8.01 0.30
C GLU A 345 16.43 8.08 1.34
N PHE A 346 16.45 7.09 2.22
CA PHE A 346 17.52 6.84 3.18
C PHE A 346 18.09 5.42 2.96
N ASP A 347 19.03 4.98 3.80
CA ASP A 347 19.63 3.65 3.66
C ASP A 347 18.67 2.47 3.83
N SER A 348 17.80 2.55 4.84
CA SER A 348 16.86 1.47 5.22
C SER A 348 15.46 1.99 5.53
N LEU A 349 15.15 3.18 5.01
CA LEU A 349 13.92 3.91 5.26
C LEU A 349 13.62 4.78 4.04
N TRP A 350 12.35 5.13 3.85
CA TRP A 350 11.95 6.17 2.91
C TRP A 350 10.82 7.00 3.52
N PHE A 351 10.69 8.23 3.04
CA PHE A 351 9.63 9.15 3.39
C PHE A 351 9.01 9.76 2.13
N GLU A 352 7.70 10.00 2.14
CA GLU A 352 7.03 10.78 1.11
C GLU A 352 6.02 11.76 1.74
N LEU A 353 6.14 13.04 1.38
CA LEU A 353 5.09 14.02 1.65
C LEU A 353 4.19 14.15 0.44
N ARG A 354 2.88 14.05 0.66
CA ARG A 354 1.86 14.36 -0.35
C ARG A 354 0.79 15.29 0.19
N ALA A 355 0.18 16.05 -0.70
CA ALA A 355 -0.96 16.90 -0.38
C ALA A 355 -2.27 16.31 -0.91
N SER A 356 -3.35 16.49 -0.16
CA SER A 356 -4.69 16.25 -0.70
C SER A 356 -5.04 17.31 -1.75
N GLY A 357 -5.61 16.86 -2.87
CA GLY A 357 -6.10 17.73 -3.94
C GLY A 357 -7.44 18.42 -3.62
N THR A 358 -8.22 17.93 -2.66
CA THR A 358 -9.58 18.44 -2.37
C THR A 358 -9.66 19.31 -1.11
N ASP A 359 -8.77 19.07 -0.15
CA ASP A 359 -8.83 19.66 1.18
C ASP A 359 -7.46 20.09 1.69
N ALA A 360 -7.46 20.89 2.76
CA ALA A 360 -6.26 21.33 3.46
C ALA A 360 -5.71 20.19 4.34
N VAL A 361 -5.30 19.09 3.70
CA VAL A 361 -4.77 17.88 4.34
C VAL A 361 -3.41 17.54 3.74
N LEU A 362 -2.45 17.24 4.60
CA LEU A 362 -1.14 16.66 4.23
C LEU A 362 -1.09 15.18 4.63
N ARG A 363 -0.41 14.38 3.83
CA ARG A 363 -0.19 12.96 4.10
C ARG A 363 1.30 12.69 4.18
N TYR A 364 1.73 12.19 5.33
CA TYR A 364 3.12 11.86 5.63
C TYR A 364 3.24 10.35 5.63
N TYR A 365 3.97 9.83 4.65
CA TYR A 365 4.21 8.41 4.47
C TYR A 365 5.64 8.10 4.85
N ILE A 366 5.85 7.04 5.61
CA ILE A 366 7.18 6.58 5.98
C ILE A 366 7.18 5.07 6.14
N GLU A 367 8.31 4.45 5.82
CA GLU A 367 8.49 3.03 6.06
C GLU A 367 9.95 2.66 6.27
N GLY A 368 10.18 1.70 7.15
CA GLY A 368 11.49 1.11 7.34
C GLY A 368 11.50 -0.13 8.23
N ARG A 369 12.69 -0.44 8.74
CA ARG A 369 12.95 -1.64 9.54
C ARG A 369 12.79 -1.46 11.05
N ASP A 370 13.01 -0.25 11.55
CA ASP A 370 12.90 0.06 12.98
C ASP A 370 11.58 0.82 13.23
N PRO A 371 10.64 0.25 14.01
CA PRO A 371 9.34 0.87 14.25
C PRO A 371 9.46 2.19 15.03
N SER A 372 10.44 2.30 15.94
CA SER A 372 10.62 3.49 16.77
C SER A 372 11.13 4.64 15.90
N LEU A 373 12.16 4.38 15.09
CA LEU A 373 12.69 5.39 14.16
C LEU A 373 11.64 5.84 13.13
N VAL A 374 10.84 4.90 12.61
CA VAL A 374 9.72 5.22 11.70
C VAL A 374 8.76 6.19 12.38
N ALA A 375 8.29 5.87 13.59
CA ALA A 375 7.31 6.67 14.31
C ALA A 375 7.85 8.06 14.71
N GLU A 376 9.07 8.09 15.28
CA GLU A 376 9.72 9.32 15.75
C GLU A 376 10.02 10.28 14.58
N LEU A 377 10.55 9.76 13.47
CA LEU A 377 10.88 10.62 12.32
C LEU A 377 9.61 11.14 11.62
N ASN A 378 8.57 10.32 11.52
CA ASN A 378 7.29 10.77 10.96
C ASN A 378 6.70 11.90 11.81
N GLU A 379 6.72 11.74 13.13
CA GLU A 379 6.30 12.79 14.06
C GLU A 379 7.11 14.06 13.88
N ALA A 380 8.44 13.96 13.86
CA ALA A 380 9.32 15.09 13.64
C ALA A 380 9.01 15.84 12.34
N PHE A 381 8.70 15.12 11.25
CA PHE A 381 8.30 15.73 9.98
C PHE A 381 6.93 16.41 10.02
N THR A 382 5.98 15.92 10.81
CA THR A 382 4.71 16.62 11.04
C THR A 382 4.86 17.91 11.86
N LEU A 383 5.93 18.01 12.65
CA LEU A 383 6.21 19.13 13.55
C LEU A 383 7.26 20.11 13.01
N LEU A 384 7.66 19.99 11.73
CA LEU A 384 8.62 20.90 11.13
C LEU A 384 8.18 22.36 11.28
N ASN A 385 9.14 23.21 11.67
CA ASN A 385 8.91 24.64 11.70
C ASN A 385 9.00 25.21 10.28
N ILE A 386 7.84 25.32 9.62
CA ILE A 386 7.73 25.82 8.24
C ILE A 386 7.38 27.31 8.21
N ASP A 387 7.05 27.90 9.36
CA ASP A 387 6.80 29.33 9.49
C ASP A 387 8.14 30.09 9.53
N GLY A 388 8.46 30.81 8.45
CA GLY A 388 9.64 31.67 8.38
C GLY A 388 10.14 31.96 6.98
N ASP A 389 9.37 32.78 6.24
CA ASP A 389 9.80 33.83 5.29
C ASP A 389 8.56 34.29 4.50
N ALA A 390 7.71 35.08 5.17
CA ALA A 390 6.71 35.94 4.54
C ALA A 390 7.02 37.39 4.91
#